data_AF-A0AAN8JNK2-F1
#
_entry.id   AF-A0AAN8JNK2-F1
#
_cell.length_a   1.000
_cell.length_b   1.000
_cell.length_c   1.000
_cell.angle_alpha   90.00
_cell.angle_beta   90.00
_cell.angle_gamma   90.00
#
_symmetry.space_group_name_H-M   'P 1'
#
loop_
_entity.id
_entity.type
_entity.pdbx_description
1 polymer ?
#
loop_
_entity_poly.entity_id
_entity_poly.type
_entity_poly.pdbx_seq_one_letter_code
_entity_poly.pdbx_strand_id
1 'polypeptide(L)'
;MAVASFRKVEPFSEECDDFQLYVEKLEQYFLANDIEGEEEMKSVFLSNIGAKTYKLSRNLVSPTKLADKSYDSLFEALMNHYSPRPSEIVQRAKFNTRVRHEGESIANYVADLRQVSNDCNFGPTLDIV
;
A
#
# COMPACT_ATOMS: atom_id res chain seq x y z
N MET A 1 6.81 -12.46 -33.80
CA MET A 1 6.44 -12.87 -32.43
C MET A 1 5.33 -11.94 -31.98
N ALA A 2 4.09 -12.42 -31.89
CA ALA A 2 2.98 -11.60 -31.42
C ALA A 2 3.06 -11.55 -29.89
N VAL A 3 3.43 -10.39 -29.34
CA VAL A 3 3.31 -10.15 -27.90
C VAL A 3 1.82 -10.10 -27.60
N ALA A 4 1.34 -11.02 -26.77
CA ALA A 4 -0.01 -10.94 -26.24
C ALA A 4 -0.12 -9.63 -25.46
N SER A 5 -0.81 -8.63 -26.02
CA SER A 5 -1.06 -7.39 -25.31
C SER A 5 -2.08 -7.68 -24.22
N PHE A 6 -1.60 -7.97 -23.01
CA PHE A 6 -2.45 -8.02 -21.84
C PHE A 6 -3.10 -6.65 -21.62
N ARG A 7 -4.33 -6.63 -21.07
CA ARG A 7 -5.10 -5.38 -20.87
C ARG A 7 -4.26 -4.38 -20.09
N LYS A 8 -4.30 -3.11 -20.52
CA LYS A 8 -3.69 -1.99 -19.78
C LYS A 8 -4.17 -1.99 -18.33
N VAL A 9 -3.25 -1.74 -17.40
CA VAL A 9 -3.59 -1.48 -16.00
C VAL A 9 -4.40 -0.18 -15.94
N GLU A 10 -5.54 -0.20 -15.26
CA GLU A 10 -6.34 1.01 -15.07
C GLU A 10 -5.59 1.99 -14.17
N PRO A 11 -5.63 3.30 -14.46
CA PRO A 11 -4.94 4.27 -13.61
C PRO A 11 -5.48 4.29 -12.19
N PHE A 12 -4.57 4.41 -11.23
CA PHE A 12 -4.94 4.54 -9.81
C PHE A 12 -5.83 5.77 -9.57
N SER A 13 -6.94 5.55 -8.88
CA SER A 13 -7.86 6.58 -8.38
C SER A 13 -7.93 6.55 -6.86
N GLU A 14 -7.39 7.58 -6.21
CA GLU A 14 -7.43 7.74 -4.75
C GLU A 14 -8.86 7.69 -4.15
N GLU A 15 -9.90 7.98 -4.95
CA GLU A 15 -11.29 7.99 -4.48
C GLU A 15 -11.92 6.59 -4.43
N CYS A 16 -11.39 5.65 -5.22
CA CYS A 16 -12.02 4.35 -5.46
C CYS A 16 -11.09 3.16 -5.15
N ASP A 17 -9.78 3.37 -5.17
CA ASP A 17 -8.79 2.30 -5.12
C ASP A 17 -8.01 2.32 -3.80
N ASP A 18 -7.67 1.11 -3.35
CA ASP A 18 -6.62 0.89 -2.37
C ASP A 18 -5.26 0.82 -3.08
N PHE A 19 -4.29 1.61 -2.61
CA PHE A 19 -2.99 1.74 -3.28
C PHE A 19 -2.17 0.44 -3.23
N GLN A 20 -2.31 -0.35 -2.16
CA GLN A 20 -1.64 -1.64 -2.03
C GLN A 20 -2.22 -2.65 -3.03
N LEU A 21 -3.55 -2.73 -3.14
CA LEU A 21 -4.20 -3.58 -4.14
C LEU A 21 -3.88 -3.16 -5.58
N TYR A 22 -3.75 -1.86 -5.85
CA TYR A 22 -3.31 -1.36 -7.15
C TYR A 22 -1.89 -1.84 -7.49
N VAL A 23 -0.98 -1.81 -6.52
CA VAL A 23 0.40 -2.27 -6.71
C VAL A 23 0.43 -3.78 -6.95
N GLU A 24 -0.28 -4.57 -6.16
CA GLU A 24 -0.36 -6.02 -6.35
C GLU A 24 -0.83 -6.37 -7.79
N LYS A 25 -1.83 -5.65 -8.31
CA LYS A 25 -2.29 -5.81 -9.71
C LYS A 25 -1.20 -5.43 -10.72
N LEU A 26 -0.43 -4.38 -10.43
CA LEU A 26 0.65 -3.94 -11.29
C LEU A 26 1.83 -4.93 -11.30
N GLU A 27 2.16 -5.53 -10.17
CA GLU A 27 3.17 -6.60 -10.07
C GLU A 27 2.74 -7.82 -10.90
N GLN A 28 1.47 -8.22 -10.85
CA GLN A 28 0.94 -9.26 -11.73
C GLN A 28 1.05 -8.87 -13.22
N TYR A 29 0.88 -7.59 -13.55
CA TYR A 29 1.07 -7.11 -14.91
C TYR A 29 2.54 -7.22 -15.35
N PHE A 30 3.50 -6.88 -14.48
CA PHE A 30 4.92 -7.06 -14.80
C PHE A 30 5.25 -8.53 -15.08
N LEU A 31 4.80 -9.43 -14.20
CA LEU A 31 4.98 -10.87 -14.36
C LEU A 31 4.35 -11.40 -15.65
N ALA A 32 3.13 -10.98 -15.98
CA ALA A 32 2.43 -11.45 -17.18
C ALA A 32 3.07 -10.97 -18.49
N ASN A 33 3.84 -9.88 -18.46
CA ASN A 33 4.47 -9.28 -19.64
C ASN A 33 5.99 -9.48 -19.66
N ASP A 34 6.54 -10.35 -18.81
CA ASP A 34 7.98 -10.61 -18.68
C ASP A 34 8.81 -9.33 -18.45
N ILE A 35 8.26 -8.38 -17.68
CA ILE A 35 8.93 -7.12 -17.35
C ILE A 35 9.74 -7.32 -16.06
N GLU A 36 11.05 -7.50 -16.22
CA GLU A 36 11.97 -7.70 -15.09
C GLU A 36 12.91 -6.50 -14.86
N GLY A 37 13.04 -5.62 -15.86
CA GLY A 37 13.95 -4.48 -15.81
C GLY A 37 13.39 -3.34 -14.96
N GLU A 38 14.15 -2.87 -13.97
CA GLU A 38 13.74 -1.79 -13.07
C GLU A 38 13.29 -0.52 -13.81
N GLU A 39 14.03 -0.13 -14.86
CA GLU A 39 13.69 1.03 -15.70
C GLU A 39 12.40 0.83 -16.50
N GLU A 40 12.10 -0.40 -16.93
CA GLU A 40 10.87 -0.74 -17.64
C GLU A 40 9.69 -0.74 -16.66
N MET A 41 9.85 -1.34 -15.47
CA MET A 41 8.87 -1.31 -14.39
C MET A 41 8.54 0.13 -13.99
N LYS A 42 9.56 0.98 -13.81
CA LYS A 42 9.40 2.42 -13.53
C LYS A 42 8.64 3.12 -14.65
N SER A 43 8.99 2.86 -15.91
CA SER A 43 8.34 3.49 -17.07
C SER A 43 6.87 3.09 -17.20
N VAL A 44 6.56 1.81 -17.00
CA VAL A 44 5.19 1.30 -17.00
C VAL A 44 4.41 1.84 -15.81
N PHE A 45 4.99 1.85 -14.61
CA PHE A 45 4.38 2.45 -13.44
C PHE A 45 3.99 3.91 -13.69
N LEU A 46 4.98 4.75 -14.04
CA LEU A 46 4.78 6.19 -14.24
C LEU A 46 3.79 6.51 -15.37
N SER A 47 3.70 5.67 -16.39
CA SER A 47 2.72 5.84 -17.48
C SER A 47 1.30 5.41 -17.10
N ASN A 48 1.14 4.54 -16.11
CA ASN A 48 -0.16 4.03 -15.69
C ASN A 48 -0.69 4.67 -14.38
N ILE A 49 0.13 5.24 -13.50
CA ILE A 49 -0.33 5.77 -12.19
C ILE A 49 -1.33 6.92 -12.24
N GLY A 50 -1.55 7.51 -13.42
CA GLY A 50 -2.45 8.65 -13.60
C GLY A 50 -1.84 10.01 -13.21
N ALA A 51 -2.43 11.08 -13.74
CA ALA A 51 -1.83 12.42 -13.68
C ALA A 51 -1.73 12.99 -12.25
N LYS A 52 -2.74 12.74 -11.40
CA LYS A 52 -2.78 13.25 -10.01
C LYS A 52 -1.65 12.64 -9.18
N THR A 53 -1.53 11.32 -9.23
CA THR A 53 -0.49 10.58 -8.50
C THR A 53 0.90 10.81 -9.07
N TYR A 54 1.04 11.00 -10.39
CA TYR A 54 2.30 11.41 -10.98
C TYR A 54 2.78 12.77 -10.42
N LYS A 55 1.87 13.75 -10.33
CA LYS A 55 2.18 15.06 -9.74
C LYS A 55 2.57 14.93 -8.26
N LEU A 56 1.86 14.11 -7.49
CA LEU A 56 2.21 13.81 -6.11
C LEU A 56 3.60 13.18 -6.00
N SER A 57 3.89 12.16 -6.80
CA SER A 57 5.19 11.46 -6.83
C SER A 57 6.33 12.46 -7.04
N ARG A 58 6.17 13.38 -7.99
CA ARG A 58 7.15 14.45 -8.25
C ARG A 58 7.36 15.35 -7.04
N ASN A 59 6.32 15.66 -6.29
CA ASN A 59 6.43 16.49 -5.09
C ASN A 59 7.13 15.74 -3.95
N LEU A 60 6.82 14.45 -3.77
CA LEU A 60 7.39 13.62 -2.70
C LEU A 60 8.89 13.40 -2.85
N VAL A 61 9.43 13.39 -4.08
CA VAL A 61 10.86 13.16 -4.33
C VAL A 61 11.69 14.43 -4.49
N SER A 62 11.06 15.60 -4.40
CA SER A 62 11.74 16.89 -4.48
C SER A 62 12.80 17.02 -3.37
N PRO A 63 14.01 17.57 -3.66
CA PRO A 63 14.42 18.29 -4.87
C PRO A 63 14.96 17.43 -6.01
N THR A 64 15.04 16.10 -5.84
CA THR A 64 15.52 15.17 -6.86
C THR A 64 14.51 15.03 -8.00
N LYS A 65 14.96 14.74 -9.24
CA LYS A 65 14.04 14.49 -10.34
C LYS A 65 13.41 13.10 -10.19
N LEU A 66 12.15 13.00 -10.60
CA LEU A 66 11.40 11.75 -10.63
C LEU A 66 12.09 10.66 -11.48
N ALA A 67 12.72 11.07 -12.58
CA ALA A 67 13.45 10.15 -13.48
C ALA A 67 14.70 9.53 -12.83
N ASP A 68 15.31 10.24 -11.87
CA ASP A 68 16.56 9.84 -11.19
C ASP A 68 16.28 8.90 -9.99
N LYS A 69 15.02 8.59 -9.70
CA LYS A 69 14.61 7.67 -8.63
C LYS A 69 14.43 6.26 -9.16
N SER A 70 14.76 5.28 -8.33
CA SER A 70 14.44 3.88 -8.54
C SER A 70 12.95 3.64 -8.52
N TYR A 71 12.50 2.54 -9.13
CA TYR A 71 11.12 2.09 -9.01
C TYR A 71 10.75 1.90 -7.54
N ASP A 72 11.60 1.20 -6.78
CA ASP A 72 11.37 0.90 -5.36
C ASP A 72 11.24 2.17 -4.51
N SER A 73 12.10 3.18 -4.73
CA SER A 73 12.03 4.42 -3.96
C SER A 73 10.76 5.21 -4.24
N LEU A 74 10.25 5.16 -5.47
CA LEU A 74 8.98 5.80 -5.84
C LEU A 74 7.80 5.07 -5.23
N PHE A 75 7.82 3.74 -5.30
CA PHE A 75 6.84 2.87 -4.69
C PHE A 75 6.76 3.11 -3.17
N GLU A 76 7.89 3.07 -2.46
CA GLU A 76 7.95 3.32 -1.02
C GLU A 76 7.43 4.71 -0.64
N ALA A 77 7.78 5.75 -1.41
CA ALA A 77 7.33 7.12 -1.14
C ALA A 77 5.80 7.23 -1.23
N LEU A 78 5.20 6.60 -2.23
CA LEU A 78 3.75 6.60 -2.42
C LEU A 78 3.03 5.68 -1.44
N MET A 79 3.62 4.53 -1.09
CA MET A 79 3.08 3.64 -0.07
C MET A 79 3.01 4.35 1.28
N ASN A 80 4.09 5.04 1.68
CA ASN A 80 4.10 5.85 2.89
C ASN A 80 3.09 7.00 2.89
N HIS A 81 2.67 7.47 1.70
CA HIS A 81 1.67 8.52 1.58
C HIS A 81 0.24 7.99 1.65
N TYR A 82 -0.09 6.96 0.86
CA TYR A 82 -1.44 6.41 0.74
C TYR A 82 -1.78 5.37 1.81
N SER A 83 -0.79 4.63 2.28
CA SER A 83 -0.91 3.64 3.35
C SER A 83 0.17 3.90 4.41
N PRO A 84 0.13 5.07 5.09
CA PRO A 84 1.12 5.38 6.10
C PRO A 84 1.06 4.32 7.20
N ARG A 85 2.22 3.80 7.59
CA ARG A 85 2.32 2.88 8.73
C ARG A 85 1.56 3.49 9.92
N PRO A 86 0.56 2.80 10.48
CA PRO A 86 -0.23 3.40 11.53
C PRO A 86 0.63 3.73 12.75
N SER A 87 0.35 4.87 13.40
CA SER A 87 1.09 5.28 14.60
C SER A 87 0.87 4.27 15.72
N GLU A 88 1.95 3.65 16.20
CA GLU A 88 1.92 2.67 17.28
C GLU A 88 1.22 3.23 18.52
N ILE A 89 1.46 4.51 18.85
CA ILE A 89 0.83 5.17 20.01
C ILE A 89 -0.68 5.27 19.82
N VAL A 90 -1.14 5.65 18.62
CA VAL A 90 -2.57 5.75 18.31
C VAL A 90 -3.24 4.39 18.32
N GLN A 91 -2.58 3.36 17.77
CA GLN A 91 -3.11 2.00 17.74
C GLN A 91 -3.16 1.39 19.14
N ARG A 92 -2.14 1.61 19.97
CA ARG A 92 -2.16 1.22 21.39
C ARG A 92 -3.25 1.95 22.16
N ALA A 93 -3.48 3.24 21.88
CA ALA A 93 -4.59 3.97 22.48
C ALA A 93 -5.93 3.34 22.08
N LYS A 94 -6.15 3.06 20.78
CA LYS A 94 -7.37 2.36 20.29
C LYS A 94 -7.55 0.99 20.95
N PHE A 95 -6.48 0.20 21.06
CA PHE A 95 -6.51 -1.11 21.72
C PHE A 95 -6.93 -0.97 23.19
N ASN A 96 -6.28 -0.06 23.93
CA ASN A 96 -6.52 0.14 25.36
C ASN A 96 -7.87 0.80 25.67
N THR A 97 -8.48 1.51 24.71
CA THR A 97 -9.80 2.15 24.87
C THR A 97 -10.93 1.36 24.24
N ARG A 98 -10.65 0.24 23.55
CA ARG A 98 -11.68 -0.62 22.98
C ARG A 98 -12.43 -1.31 24.11
N VAL A 99 -13.72 -1.01 24.21
CA VAL A 99 -14.65 -1.63 25.15
C VAL A 99 -15.69 -2.43 24.38
N ARG A 100 -16.06 -3.61 24.86
CA ARG A 100 -17.07 -4.46 24.21
C ARG A 100 -18.41 -3.73 24.16
N HIS A 101 -19.04 -3.68 23.00
CA HIS A 101 -20.34 -3.05 22.84
C HIS A 101 -21.47 -3.92 23.41
N GLU A 102 -22.59 -3.30 23.76
CA GLU A 102 -23.78 -4.05 24.19
C GLU A 102 -24.28 -4.93 23.04
N GLY A 103 -24.50 -6.21 23.30
CA GLY A 103 -24.89 -7.21 22.28
C GLY A 103 -23.74 -7.74 21.42
N GLU A 104 -22.51 -7.24 21.56
CA GLU A 104 -21.35 -7.78 20.86
C GLU A 104 -20.89 -9.11 21.48
N SER A 105 -20.68 -10.12 20.63
CA SER A 105 -20.16 -11.41 21.07
C SER A 105 -18.71 -11.27 21.55
N ILE A 106 -18.30 -12.11 22.52
CA ILE A 106 -16.91 -12.16 22.97
C ILE A 106 -15.96 -12.48 21.81
N ALA A 107 -16.37 -13.36 20.90
CA ALA A 107 -15.56 -13.75 19.75
C ALA A 107 -15.28 -12.55 18.82
N ASN A 108 -16.30 -11.75 18.52
CA ASN A 108 -16.13 -10.56 17.68
C ASN A 108 -15.26 -9.51 18.37
N TYR A 109 -15.49 -9.29 19.66
CA TYR A 109 -14.68 -8.36 20.46
C TYR A 109 -13.19 -8.73 20.46
N VAL A 110 -12.87 -10.01 20.67
CA VAL A 110 -11.49 -10.50 20.65
C VAL A 110 -10.89 -10.44 19.25
N ALA A 111 -11.67 -10.74 18.21
CA ALA A 111 -11.23 -10.62 16.82
C ALA A 111 -10.83 -9.16 16.48
N ASP A 112 -11.65 -8.19 16.86
CA ASP A 112 -11.37 -6.77 16.67
C ASP A 112 -10.13 -6.32 17.45
N LEU A 113 -9.99 -6.75 18.72
CA LEU A 113 -8.80 -6.46 19.51
C LEU A 113 -7.54 -7.01 18.85
N ARG A 114 -7.60 -8.23 18.33
CA ARG A 114 -6.49 -8.85 17.59
C ARG A 114 -6.16 -8.05 16.33
N GLN A 115 -7.16 -7.62 15.57
CA GLN A 115 -6.95 -6.77 14.40
C GLN A 115 -6.23 -5.46 14.74
N VAL A 116 -6.69 -4.73 15.76
CA VAL A 116 -6.06 -3.46 16.19
C VAL A 116 -4.64 -3.70 16.72
N SER A 117 -4.40 -4.84 17.37
CA SER A 117 -3.09 -5.16 17.95
C SER A 117 -1.98 -5.41 16.92
N ASN A 118 -2.32 -5.76 15.67
CA ASN A 118 -1.35 -5.97 14.58
C ASN A 118 -0.46 -4.74 14.36
N ASP A 119 -1.02 -3.54 14.48
CA ASP A 119 -0.31 -2.28 14.28
C ASP A 119 0.25 -1.67 15.59
N CYS A 120 0.07 -2.34 16.72
CA CYS A 120 0.51 -1.85 18.04
C CYS A 120 1.98 -2.15 18.36
N ASN A 121 2.64 -2.99 17.56
CA ASN A 121 4.01 -3.46 17.78
C ASN A 121 4.23 -3.93 19.23
N PHE A 122 3.35 -4.84 19.72
CA PHE A 122 3.48 -5.43 21.06
C PHE A 122 4.59 -6.49 21.15
N GLY A 123 5.29 -6.75 20.05
CA GLY A 123 6.32 -7.79 19.97
C GLY A 123 5.76 -9.20 20.25
N PRO A 124 6.54 -10.11 20.85
CA PRO A 124 6.13 -11.50 21.08
C PRO A 124 4.98 -11.67 22.10
N THR A 125 4.52 -10.58 22.71
CA THR A 125 3.43 -10.59 23.69
C THR A 125 2.07 -10.93 23.08
N LEU A 126 1.93 -10.85 21.74
CA LEU A 126 0.71 -11.17 20.99
C LEU A 126 0.36 -12.66 20.98
N ASP A 127 1.36 -13.55 21.07
CA ASP A 127 1.17 -15.01 20.98
C ASP A 127 0.75 -15.67 22.30
N ILE A 128 0.57 -14.88 23.37
CA ILE A 128 0.36 -15.37 24.75
C ILE A 128 -1.14 -15.32 25.16
N VAL A 129 -2.06 -15.06 24.22
CA VAL A 129 -3.52 -14.98 24.48
C VAL A 129 -4.31 -16.00 23.67
#